data_AF-A0AAU9BQM3-F1
#
_entry.id   AF-A0AAU9BQM3-F1
#
_cell.length_a   1.000
_cell.length_b   1.000
_cell.length_c   1.000
_cell.angle_alpha   90.00
_cell.angle_beta   90.00
_cell.angle_gamma   90.00
#
_symmetry.space_group_name_H-M   'P 1'
#
loop_
_entity.id
_entity.type
_entity.pdbx_description
1 polymer ?
#
loop_
_entity_poly.entity_id
_entity_poly.type
_entity_poly.pdbx_seq_one_letter_code
_entity_poly.pdbx_strand_id
1 'polypeptide(L)'
;MLKLVQAFDAARKPIAAVCHGPQLLAAAGILKGRTCSAYPACAPEVRLAGGHYATIGIDQAHVDGNLVTAPAWPAHPQWLAKFNALLE
;
A
#
# COMPACT_ATOMS: atom_id res chain seq x y z
N MET A 1 -11.59 0.83 -12.58
CA MET A 1 -10.41 0.87 -11.71
C MET A 1 -10.62 0.14 -10.38
N LEU A 2 -11.56 0.56 -9.52
CA LEU A 2 -11.75 -0.04 -8.17
C LEU A 2 -12.01 -1.57 -8.19
N LYS A 3 -12.85 -2.07 -9.12
CA LYS A 3 -13.10 -3.51 -9.29
C LYS A 3 -11.84 -4.33 -9.59
N LEU A 4 -10.86 -3.74 -10.30
CA LEU A 4 -9.59 -4.42 -10.60
C LEU A 4 -8.74 -4.55 -9.32
N VAL A 5 -8.65 -3.48 -8.54
CA VAL A 5 -7.97 -3.48 -7.24
C VAL A 5 -8.60 -4.52 -6.30
N GLN A 6 -9.93 -4.54 -6.22
CA GLN A 6 -10.68 -5.53 -5.43
C GLN A 6 -10.44 -6.96 -5.91
N ALA A 7 -10.43 -7.21 -7.22
CA ALA A 7 -10.18 -8.55 -7.77
C ALA A 7 -8.77 -9.06 -7.47
N PHE A 8 -7.75 -8.19 -7.52
CA PHE A 8 -6.38 -8.55 -7.14
C PHE A 8 -6.28 -8.88 -5.64
N ASP A 9 -6.92 -8.07 -4.80
CA ASP A 9 -6.92 -8.27 -3.35
C ASP A 9 -7.63 -9.56 -2.95
N ALA A 10 -8.82 -9.81 -3.53
CA ALA A 10 -9.59 -11.02 -3.31
C ALA A 10 -8.85 -12.29 -3.76
N ALA A 11 -8.09 -12.20 -4.87
CA ALA A 11 -7.24 -13.28 -5.34
C ALA A 11 -5.90 -13.39 -4.58
N ARG A 12 -5.68 -12.57 -3.54
CA ARG A 12 -4.43 -12.50 -2.76
C ARG A 12 -3.19 -12.30 -3.62
N LYS A 13 -3.35 -11.65 -4.78
CA LYS A 13 -2.24 -11.32 -5.68
C LYS A 13 -1.42 -10.18 -5.10
N PRO A 14 -0.11 -10.14 -5.33
CA PRO A 14 0.73 -9.02 -4.90
C PRO A 14 0.21 -7.68 -5.42
N ILE A 15 0.11 -6.69 -4.54
CA ILE A 15 -0.27 -5.29 -4.84
C ILE A 15 0.84 -4.38 -4.33
N ALA A 16 1.37 -3.54 -5.21
CA ALA A 16 2.35 -2.53 -4.88
C ALA A 16 1.78 -1.13 -5.08
N ALA A 17 1.80 -0.28 -4.05
CA ALA A 17 1.36 1.12 -4.16
C ALA A 17 2.33 2.08 -3.46
N VAL A 18 2.59 3.23 -4.07
CA VAL A 18 3.55 4.22 -3.56
C VAL A 18 2.97 5.64 -3.65
N CYS A 19 3.41 6.53 -2.77
CA CYS A 19 3.03 7.94 -2.79
C CYS A 19 1.51 8.11 -2.59
N HIS A 20 0.78 8.56 -3.62
CA HIS A 20 -0.68 8.73 -3.59
C HIS A 20 -1.45 7.45 -3.98
N GLY A 21 -0.75 6.41 -4.47
CA GLY A 21 -1.36 5.13 -4.87
C GLY A 21 -2.31 4.51 -3.83
N PRO A 22 -1.99 4.54 -2.52
CA PRO A 22 -2.90 4.06 -1.46
C PRO A 22 -4.28 4.73 -1.41
N GLN A 23 -4.49 5.91 -2.00
CA GLN A 23 -5.83 6.52 -2.11
C GLN A 23 -6.78 5.65 -2.96
N LEU A 24 -6.28 4.96 -3.99
CA LEU A 24 -7.08 3.99 -4.75
C LEU A 24 -7.43 2.76 -3.91
N LEU A 25 -6.53 2.33 -3.03
CA LEU A 25 -6.76 1.19 -2.13
C LEU A 25 -7.79 1.55 -1.04
N ALA A 26 -7.71 2.77 -0.53
CA ALA A 26 -8.69 3.35 0.39
C ALA A 26 -10.08 3.40 -0.26
N ALA A 27 -10.17 3.97 -1.48
CA ALA A 27 -11.43 4.02 -2.24
C ALA A 27 -11.97 2.63 -2.63
N ALA A 28 -11.08 1.64 -2.83
CA ALA A 28 -11.47 0.26 -3.10
C ALA A 28 -11.95 -0.49 -1.85
N GLY A 29 -11.78 0.09 -0.65
CA GLY A 29 -12.19 -0.48 0.63
C GLY A 29 -11.28 -1.59 1.15
N ILE A 30 -10.10 -1.80 0.55
CA ILE A 30 -9.22 -2.93 0.89
C ILE A 30 -8.27 -2.62 2.06
N LEU A 31 -8.25 -1.39 2.57
CA LEU A 31 -7.36 -1.00 3.68
C LEU A 31 -7.94 -1.31 5.07
N LYS A 32 -9.20 -1.71 5.19
CA LYS A 32 -9.85 -1.94 6.49
C LYS A 32 -9.10 -3.01 7.28
N GLY A 33 -8.61 -2.63 8.47
CA GLY A 33 -7.83 -3.49 9.37
C GLY A 33 -6.39 -3.75 8.93
N ARG A 34 -5.95 -3.22 7.79
CA ARG A 34 -4.59 -3.40 7.26
C ARG A 34 -3.68 -2.26 7.65
N THR A 35 -2.39 -2.51 7.66
CA THR A 35 -1.35 -1.51 7.83
C THR A 35 -0.74 -1.16 6.48
N CYS A 36 -0.67 0.12 6.13
CA CYS A 36 0.00 0.56 4.91
C CYS A 36 0.64 1.94 5.05
N SER A 37 1.68 2.18 4.26
CA SER A 37 2.31 3.49 4.09
C SER A 37 1.69 4.22 2.90
N ALA A 38 1.74 5.54 2.93
CA ALA A 38 1.40 6.43 1.82
C ALA A 38 2.22 7.72 1.94
N TYR A 39 2.16 8.58 0.92
CA TYR A 39 2.68 9.94 1.07
C TYR A 39 2.06 10.59 2.33
N PRO A 40 2.81 11.34 3.16
CA PRO A 40 2.30 11.80 4.46
C PRO A 40 0.98 12.57 4.39
N ALA A 41 0.75 13.34 3.33
CA ALA A 41 -0.50 14.07 3.13
C ALA A 41 -1.72 13.13 2.91
N CYS A 42 -1.51 11.88 2.50
CA CYS A 42 -2.55 10.87 2.29
C CYS A 42 -2.85 10.02 3.54
N ALA A 43 -2.17 10.29 4.66
CA ALA A 43 -2.39 9.55 5.90
C ALA A 43 -3.84 9.65 6.44
N PRO A 44 -4.56 10.79 6.32
CA PRO A 44 -5.98 10.87 6.70
C PRO A 44 -6.86 9.87 5.95
N GLU A 45 -6.66 9.69 4.64
CA GLU A 45 -7.46 8.77 3.80
C GLU A 45 -7.25 7.31 4.19
N VAL A 46 -6.01 6.93 4.54
CA VAL A 46 -5.71 5.59 5.07
C VAL A 46 -6.50 5.33 6.36
N ARG A 47 -6.49 6.28 7.29
CA ARG A 47 -7.20 6.17 8.57
C ARG A 47 -8.72 6.17 8.39
N LEU A 48 -9.25 7.05 7.54
CA LEU A 48 -10.68 7.15 7.23
C LEU A 48 -11.22 5.88 6.57
N ALA A 49 -10.39 5.17 5.80
CA ALA A 49 -10.73 3.86 5.23
C ALA A 49 -10.62 2.69 6.24
N GLY A 50 -10.32 2.98 7.51
CA GLY A 50 -10.17 1.98 8.57
C GLY A 50 -8.84 1.22 8.55
N GLY A 51 -7.83 1.76 7.86
CA GLY A 51 -6.47 1.23 7.87
C GLY A 51 -5.56 1.92 8.91
N HIS A 52 -4.48 1.25 9.26
CA HIS A 52 -3.42 1.79 10.11
C HIS A 52 -2.32 2.41 9.24
N TYR A 53 -2.05 3.70 9.44
CA TYR A 53 -0.98 4.39 8.71
C TYR A 53 0.39 4.00 9.26
N ALA A 54 1.22 3.36 8.43
CA ALA A 54 2.58 3.01 8.77
C ALA A 54 3.48 4.25 8.77
N THR A 55 3.98 4.64 9.94
CA THR A 55 4.93 5.75 10.08
C THR A 55 6.34 5.22 9.87
N ILE A 56 6.78 5.19 8.61
CA ILE A 56 8.11 4.71 8.19
C ILE A 56 8.90 5.84 7.51
N GLY A 57 10.22 5.67 7.39
CA GLY A 57 11.09 6.62 6.68
C GLY A 57 10.69 6.81 5.20
N ILE A 58 11.00 7.97 4.63
CA ILE A 58 10.62 8.34 3.25
C ILE A 58 11.23 7.41 2.18
N ASP A 59 12.29 6.70 2.55
CA ASP A 59 13.07 5.73 1.79
C ASP A 59 12.73 4.27 2.15
N GLN A 60 11.74 4.04 3.01
CA GLN A 60 11.33 2.72 3.46
C GLN A 60 10.01 2.24 2.82
N ALA A 61 9.73 0.96 2.93
CA ALA A 61 8.51 0.29 2.47
C ALA A 61 7.98 -0.67 3.54
N HIS A 62 6.66 -0.82 3.61
CA HIS A 62 5.96 -1.72 4.53
C HIS A 62 5.23 -2.82 3.75
N VAL A 63 5.19 -4.03 4.32
CA VAL A 63 4.46 -5.18 3.75
C VAL A 63 3.44 -5.65 4.78
N ASP A 64 2.20 -5.79 4.33
CA ASP A 64 1.10 -6.42 5.07
C ASP A 64 0.41 -7.45 4.16
N GLY A 65 0.69 -8.73 4.38
CA GLY A 65 0.22 -9.82 3.53
C GLY A 65 0.67 -9.66 2.08
N ASN A 66 -0.28 -9.55 1.15
CA ASN A 66 -0.03 -9.37 -0.28
C ASN A 66 0.15 -7.88 -0.68
N LEU A 67 0.13 -6.94 0.27
CA LEU A 67 0.22 -5.51 0.01
C LEU A 67 1.60 -4.97 0.41
N VAL A 68 2.33 -4.41 -0.55
CA VAL A 68 3.56 -3.64 -0.31
C VAL A 68 3.33 -2.16 -0.59
N THR A 69 3.69 -1.29 0.36
CA THR A 69 3.47 0.15 0.25
C THR A 69 4.65 1.00 0.68
N ALA A 70 4.78 2.20 0.09
CA ALA A 70 5.87 3.12 0.37
C ALA A 70 5.43 4.59 0.29
N PRO A 71 6.08 5.51 1.01
CA PRO A 71 5.66 6.91 1.08
C PRO A 71 6.07 7.75 -0.13
N ALA A 72 7.23 7.50 -0.76
CA ALA A 72 7.67 8.25 -1.94
C ALA A 72 8.73 7.51 -2.76
N TRP A 73 9.20 8.14 -3.84
CA TRP A 73 10.20 7.62 -4.77
C TRP A 73 11.58 7.27 -4.15
N PRO A 74 12.06 7.87 -3.03
CA PRO A 74 13.30 7.42 -2.41
C PRO A 74 13.24 5.96 -1.94
N ALA A 75 12.03 5.44 -1.70
CA ALA A 75 11.81 4.06 -1.30
C ALA A 75 11.83 3.05 -2.46
N HIS A 76 11.99 3.47 -3.72
CA HIS A 76 11.96 2.54 -4.87
C HIS A 76 12.84 1.31 -4.70
N PRO A 77 14.10 1.39 -4.22
CA PRO A 77 14.92 0.19 -4.03
C PRO A 77 14.28 -0.82 -3.08
N GLN A 78 13.81 -0.37 -1.92
CA GLN A 78 13.22 -1.27 -0.93
C GLN A 78 11.80 -1.72 -1.32
N TRP A 79 11.00 -0.83 -1.91
CA TRP A 79 9.65 -1.12 -2.38
C TRP A 79 9.65 -2.18 -3.48
N LEU A 80 10.52 -2.06 -4.48
CA LEU A 80 10.66 -3.04 -5.55
C LEU A 80 11.23 -4.37 -5.05
N ALA A 81 12.25 -4.33 -4.16
CA ALA A 81 12.80 -5.55 -3.57
C ALA A 81 11.73 -6.33 -2.78
N LYS A 82 10.93 -5.65 -1.97
CA LYS A 82 9.82 -6.27 -1.23
C LYS A 82 8.70 -6.75 -2.14
N PHE A 83 8.42 -6.03 -3.24
CA PHE A 83 7.43 -6.50 -4.22
C PHE A 83 7.91 -7.76 -4.94
N ASN A 84 9.18 -7.84 -5.33
CA ASN A 84 9.76 -9.03 -5.94
C ASN A 84 9.61 -10.26 -5.04
N ALA A 85 9.86 -10.11 -3.74
CA ALA A 85 9.68 -11.19 -2.77
C ALA A 85 8.22 -11.68 -2.61
N LEU A 86 7.22 -10.93 -3.10
CA LEU A 86 5.82 -11.37 -3.13
C LEU A 86 5.46 -12.10 -4.43
N LEU A 87 6.30 -12.02 -5.46
CA LEU A 87 6.09 -12.64 -6.77
C LEU A 87 6.75 -14.03 -6.88
N GLU A 88 7.67 -14.35 -5.96
CA GLU A 88 8.31 -15.65 -5.79
C GLU A 88 7.42 -16.61 -4.98
#